data_AF-A0A931BG49-F1
#
_entry.id   AF-A0A931BG49-F1
#
_cell.length_a   1.000
_cell.length_b   1.000
_cell.length_c   1.000
_cell.angle_alpha   90.00
_cell.angle_beta   90.00
_cell.angle_gamma   90.00
#
_symmetry.space_group_name_H-M   'P 1'
#
loop_
_entity.id
_entity.type
_entity.pdbx_description
1 polymer ?
#
loop_
_entity_poly.entity_id
_entity_poly.type
_entity_poly.pdbx_seq_one_letter_code
_entity_poly.pdbx_strand_id
1 'polypeptide(L)'
;MKASAFVLLLISGLPAAAIAQPNTAQGELLRRGELTGSRPSAKAQMQAASRPANHASDPAQQHLLQTDINLAQARAEELPNLYERFMATTRDERRTWTAPQWDAAGEVLARLNQRYEQVRTDLPLDDRLRVRSLQGEFHTLRGARNVKEKLE
;
A
#
# COMPACT_ATOMS: atom_id res chain seq x y z
N MET A 1 59.53 8.01 22.31
CA MET A 1 60.73 8.40 21.54
C MET A 1 60.31 8.38 20.07
N LYS A 2 60.24 9.43 19.24
CA LYS A 2 60.76 10.80 19.14
C LYS A 2 59.61 11.66 18.53
N ALA A 3 59.25 12.83 19.06
CA ALA A 3 59.82 14.16 18.77
C ALA A 3 59.84 14.45 17.25
N SER A 4 59.05 15.36 16.68
CA SER A 4 59.21 16.84 16.68
C SER A 4 58.45 17.32 15.41
N ALA A 5 58.07 18.57 15.17
CA ALA A 5 58.10 19.82 15.89
C ALA A 5 57.09 20.77 15.24
N PHE A 6 56.70 21.74 16.04
CA PHE A 6 55.84 22.88 15.79
C PHE A 6 56.54 23.93 14.89
N VAL A 7 55.84 24.54 13.94
CA VAL A 7 56.19 25.88 13.42
C VAL A 7 54.90 26.68 13.25
N LEU A 8 54.93 27.86 13.87
CA LEU A 8 53.89 28.89 13.91
C LEU A 8 54.29 30.00 12.93
N LEU A 9 53.38 30.47 12.09
CA LEU A 9 53.53 31.79 11.46
C LEU A 9 52.18 32.39 11.05
N LEU A 10 51.84 33.48 11.74
CA LEU A 10 50.75 34.42 11.47
C LEU A 10 51.06 35.26 10.22
N ILE A 11 50.11 35.38 9.28
CA ILE A 11 50.05 36.53 8.37
C ILE A 11 48.57 36.94 8.16
N SER A 12 48.30 38.19 8.53
CA SER A 12 47.09 38.98 8.31
C SER A 12 46.82 39.28 6.84
N GLY A 13 45.53 39.36 6.44
CA GLY A 13 45.14 40.01 5.20
C GLY A 13 43.69 39.74 4.76
N LEU A 14 42.78 40.68 5.02
CA LEU A 14 41.60 40.93 4.18
C LEU A 14 42.03 41.96 3.13
N PRO A 15 41.66 41.81 1.85
CA PRO A 15 40.41 42.46 1.40
C PRO A 15 39.69 41.83 0.18
N ALA A 16 38.48 42.36 -0.03
CA ALA A 16 37.81 42.62 -1.32
C ALA A 16 37.09 41.47 -2.06
N ALA A 17 35.75 41.59 -2.02
CA ALA A 17 34.80 41.44 -3.13
C ALA A 17 35.18 40.51 -4.30
N ALA A 18 34.57 39.33 -4.32
CA ALA A 18 34.41 38.54 -5.54
C ALA A 18 32.92 38.34 -5.82
N ILE A 19 32.55 38.76 -7.02
CA ILE A 19 31.23 38.79 -7.63
C ILE A 19 30.69 37.36 -7.75
N ALA A 20 29.45 37.13 -7.31
CA ALA A 20 28.75 35.88 -7.53
C ALA A 20 28.50 35.67 -9.04
N GLN A 21 29.17 34.70 -9.65
CA GLN A 21 28.81 34.15 -10.96
C GLN A 21 27.64 33.17 -10.80
N PRO A 22 26.49 33.37 -11.46
CA PRO A 22 25.50 32.31 -11.60
C PRO A 22 26.01 31.29 -12.62
N ASN A 23 26.17 30.05 -12.15
CA ASN A 23 26.64 28.90 -12.91
C ASN A 23 25.54 28.44 -13.90
N THR A 24 25.54 28.97 -15.12
CA THR A 24 24.54 28.69 -16.17
C THR A 24 24.73 27.36 -16.91
N ALA A 25 25.64 26.49 -16.48
CA ALA A 25 25.93 25.23 -17.18
C ALA A 25 25.02 24.05 -16.79
N GLN A 26 24.20 24.17 -15.73
CA GLN A 26 23.37 23.04 -15.26
C GLN A 26 21.92 23.07 -15.78
N GLY A 27 21.45 24.20 -16.32
CA GLY A 27 20.07 24.34 -16.82
C GLY A 27 19.82 23.70 -18.19
N GLU A 28 20.86 23.51 -19.00
CA GLU A 28 20.72 23.06 -20.38
C GLU A 28 20.57 21.53 -20.53
N LEU A 29 21.05 20.77 -19.54
CA LEU A 29 20.95 19.30 -19.53
C LEU A 29 19.56 18.77 -19.15
N LEU A 30 18.69 19.61 -18.57
CA LEU A 30 17.35 19.20 -18.13
C LEU A 30 16.26 19.32 -19.21
N ARG A 31 16.58 19.84 -20.40
CA ARG A 31 15.61 20.00 -21.51
C ARG A 31 15.61 18.89 -22.56
N ARG A 32 16.54 17.94 -22.49
CA ARG A 32 16.66 16.85 -23.49
C ARG A 32 16.01 15.55 -23.02
N GLY A 33 14.75 15.63 -22.60
CA GLY A 33 14.02 14.48 -22.06
C GLY A 33 12.51 14.59 -22.13
N GLU A 34 11.94 15.51 -22.91
CA GLU A 34 10.51 15.49 -23.24
C GLU A 34 10.24 14.43 -24.31
N LEU A 35 10.07 13.19 -23.85
CA LEU A 35 9.28 12.20 -24.57
C LEU A 35 7.84 12.32 -24.07
N THR A 36 7.03 12.95 -24.92
CA THR A 36 5.57 13.03 -24.87
C THR A 36 4.92 11.75 -24.35
N GLY A 37 4.38 11.84 -23.13
CA GLY A 37 3.41 10.92 -22.57
C GLY A 37 2.38 11.77 -21.84
N SER A 38 1.18 11.89 -22.40
CA SER A 38 0.09 12.66 -21.82
C SER A 38 -0.17 12.19 -20.39
N ARG A 39 0.24 13.01 -19.42
CA ARG A 39 0.00 12.75 -18.00
C ARG A 39 -1.52 12.88 -17.77
N PRO A 40 -2.24 11.84 -17.32
CA PRO A 40 -3.64 12.00 -16.96
C PRO A 40 -3.75 13.08 -15.88
N SER A 41 -4.61 14.06 -16.14
CA SER A 41 -4.79 15.24 -15.28
C SER A 41 -5.17 14.82 -13.86
N ALA A 42 -4.65 15.52 -12.85
CA ALA A 42 -4.98 15.35 -11.44
C ALA A 42 -6.49 15.34 -11.11
N LYS A 43 -7.33 15.83 -12.04
CA LYS A 43 -8.80 15.73 -11.99
C LYS A 43 -9.31 14.28 -12.03
N ALA A 44 -8.69 13.39 -12.80
CA ALA A 44 -9.04 11.96 -12.82
C ALA A 44 -8.74 11.28 -11.47
N GLN A 45 -7.69 11.75 -10.79
CA GLN A 45 -7.29 11.25 -9.47
C GLN A 45 -8.22 11.76 -8.35
N MET A 46 -8.77 12.98 -8.47
CA MET A 46 -9.79 13.51 -7.55
C MET A 46 -11.18 12.88 -7.75
N GLN A 47 -11.51 12.43 -8.96
CA GLN A 47 -12.80 11.78 -9.24
C GLN A 47 -12.88 10.35 -8.71
N ALA A 48 -11.75 9.63 -8.61
CA ALA A 48 -11.68 8.37 -7.88
C ALA A 48 -11.90 8.52 -6.36
N ALA A 49 -11.61 9.71 -5.81
CA ALA A 49 -11.72 10.01 -4.39
C ALA A 49 -13.11 10.55 -3.95
N SER A 50 -14.05 10.75 -4.89
CA SER A 50 -15.29 11.50 -4.64
C SER A 50 -16.55 10.66 -4.86
N ARG A 51 -16.47 9.34 -4.78
CA ARG A 51 -17.68 8.52 -4.71
C ARG A 51 -18.16 8.59 -3.26
N PRO A 52 -19.34 9.19 -2.96
CA PRO A 52 -19.88 9.14 -1.61
C PRO A 52 -19.90 7.67 -1.20
N ALA A 53 -19.29 7.36 -0.07
CA ALA A 53 -19.31 6.02 0.50
C ALA A 53 -20.75 5.69 0.82
N ASN A 54 -21.49 5.16 -0.17
CA ASN A 54 -22.73 4.47 0.08
C ASN A 54 -22.38 3.41 1.13
N HIS A 55 -22.98 3.56 2.31
CA HIS A 55 -22.70 2.73 3.49
C HIS A 55 -23.10 1.26 3.29
N ALA A 56 -23.77 0.94 2.18
CA ALA A 56 -24.12 -0.41 1.80
C ALA A 56 -22.88 -1.17 1.29
N SER A 57 -22.60 -2.30 1.93
CA SER A 57 -21.67 -3.32 1.45
C SER A 57 -22.03 -3.75 0.02
N ASP A 58 -21.06 -3.94 -0.86
CA ASP A 58 -21.33 -4.53 -2.17
C ASP A 58 -21.79 -6.01 -2.05
N PRO A 59 -22.46 -6.57 -3.08
CA PRO A 59 -23.00 -7.94 -3.00
C PRO A 59 -21.95 -9.02 -2.74
N ALA A 60 -20.72 -8.85 -3.25
CA ALA A 60 -19.65 -9.82 -3.01
C ALA A 60 -19.22 -9.80 -1.54
N GLN A 61 -19.12 -8.63 -0.93
CA GLN A 61 -18.87 -8.50 0.50
C GLN A 61 -19.98 -9.12 1.34
N GLN A 62 -21.25 -8.85 1.00
CA GLN A 62 -22.39 -9.41 1.73
C GLN A 62 -22.37 -10.94 1.72
N HIS A 63 -22.10 -11.52 0.55
CA HIS A 63 -21.98 -12.96 0.37
C HIS A 63 -20.80 -13.53 1.16
N LEU A 64 -19.59 -12.99 0.95
CA LEU A 64 -18.35 -13.52 1.52
C LEU A 64 -18.29 -13.37 3.04
N LEU A 65 -18.80 -12.27 3.57
CA LEU A 65 -18.80 -12.00 5.01
C LEU A 65 -20.08 -12.49 5.70
N GLN A 66 -21.10 -12.87 4.94
CA GLN A 66 -22.42 -13.25 5.47
C GLN A 66 -23.03 -12.17 6.39
N THR A 67 -22.82 -10.90 6.04
CA THR A 67 -23.31 -9.73 6.79
C THR A 67 -23.29 -8.48 5.89
N ASP A 68 -24.16 -7.52 6.15
CA ASP A 68 -24.24 -6.21 5.48
C ASP A 68 -23.43 -5.13 6.22
N ILE A 69 -22.44 -5.53 7.02
CA ILE A 69 -21.62 -4.58 7.77
C ILE A 69 -20.89 -3.59 6.86
N ASN A 70 -20.84 -2.34 7.28
CA ASN A 70 -19.94 -1.35 6.70
C ASN A 70 -18.51 -1.58 7.22
N LEU A 71 -17.67 -2.26 6.42
CA LEU A 71 -16.27 -2.54 6.77
C LEU A 71 -15.45 -1.30 7.15
N ALA A 72 -15.75 -0.13 6.59
CA ALA A 72 -15.03 1.09 6.94
C ALA A 72 -15.28 1.54 8.39
N GLN A 73 -16.32 1.03 9.03
CA GLN A 73 -16.73 1.35 10.41
C GLN A 73 -16.63 0.15 11.37
N ALA A 74 -16.26 -1.03 10.89
CA ALA A 74 -16.18 -2.24 11.72
C ALA A 74 -15.18 -2.06 12.88
N ARG A 75 -15.54 -2.41 14.10
CA ARG A 75 -14.69 -2.27 15.29
C ARG A 75 -13.55 -3.30 15.27
N ALA A 76 -12.52 -3.05 16.08
CA ALA A 76 -11.36 -3.93 16.15
C ALA A 76 -11.78 -5.37 16.50
N GLU A 77 -12.59 -5.52 17.55
CA GLU A 77 -13.09 -6.80 18.05
C GLU A 77 -13.98 -7.57 17.05
N GLU A 78 -14.50 -6.92 16.01
CA GLU A 78 -15.31 -7.55 14.96
C GLU A 78 -14.45 -8.19 13.88
N LEU A 79 -13.23 -7.67 13.65
CA LEU A 79 -12.39 -8.09 12.53
C LEU A 79 -12.04 -9.58 12.55
N PRO A 80 -11.60 -10.20 13.67
CA PRO A 80 -11.26 -11.62 13.67
C PRO A 80 -12.39 -12.50 13.13
N ASN A 81 -13.63 -12.23 13.56
CA ASN A 81 -14.79 -12.98 13.08
C ASN A 81 -15.11 -12.69 11.61
N LEU A 82 -14.93 -11.45 11.14
CA LEU A 82 -15.12 -11.12 9.72
C LEU A 82 -14.10 -11.83 8.81
N TYR A 83 -12.85 -11.94 9.22
CA TYR A 83 -11.84 -12.75 8.51
C TYR A 83 -12.18 -14.25 8.53
N GLU A 84 -12.70 -14.76 9.65
CA GLU A 84 -13.15 -16.16 9.75
C GLU A 84 -14.29 -16.46 8.77
N ARG A 85 -15.31 -15.59 8.70
CA ARG A 85 -16.43 -15.73 7.76
C ARG A 85 -15.96 -15.66 6.31
N PHE A 86 -15.13 -14.67 5.99
CA PHE A 86 -14.51 -14.54 4.67
C PHE A 86 -13.80 -15.83 4.24
N MET A 87 -12.99 -16.41 5.14
CA MET A 87 -12.25 -17.63 4.86
C MET A 87 -13.14 -18.87 4.85
N ALA A 88 -14.20 -18.94 5.65
CA ALA A 88 -15.17 -20.03 5.60
C ALA A 88 -15.82 -20.09 4.21
N THR A 89 -16.41 -19.00 3.75
CA THR A 89 -17.02 -18.91 2.41
C THR A 89 -16.00 -19.21 1.30
N THR A 90 -14.78 -18.67 1.42
CA THR A 90 -13.71 -18.98 0.46
C THR A 90 -13.38 -20.46 0.41
N ARG A 91 -13.21 -21.13 1.55
CA ARG A 91 -12.87 -22.55 1.59
C ARG A 91 -13.97 -23.39 0.95
N ASP A 92 -15.22 -23.07 1.22
CA ASP A 92 -16.38 -23.83 0.76
C ASP A 92 -16.57 -23.69 -0.75
N GLU A 93 -16.42 -22.49 -1.28
CA GLU A 93 -16.86 -22.20 -2.66
C GLU A 93 -15.72 -22.06 -3.68
N ARG A 94 -14.46 -21.86 -3.26
CA ARG A 94 -13.34 -21.55 -4.17
C ARG A 94 -13.17 -22.48 -5.37
N ARG A 95 -13.62 -23.73 -5.25
CA ARG A 95 -13.49 -24.75 -6.30
C ARG A 95 -14.45 -24.52 -7.46
N THR A 96 -15.54 -23.78 -7.24
CA THR A 96 -16.55 -23.45 -8.26
C THR A 96 -16.43 -22.01 -8.75
N TRP A 97 -15.55 -21.21 -8.16
CA TRP A 97 -15.38 -19.81 -8.53
C TRP A 97 -14.71 -19.61 -9.88
N THR A 98 -15.27 -18.68 -10.64
CA THR A 98 -14.71 -18.06 -11.85
C THR A 98 -13.62 -17.04 -11.50
N ALA A 99 -12.85 -16.59 -12.50
CA ALA A 99 -11.82 -15.56 -12.28
C ALA A 99 -12.39 -14.25 -11.66
N PRO A 100 -13.53 -13.70 -12.15
CA PRO A 100 -14.11 -12.52 -11.53
C PRO A 100 -14.52 -12.70 -10.06
N GLN A 101 -14.94 -13.90 -9.66
CA GLN A 101 -15.28 -14.19 -8.26
C GLN A 101 -14.02 -14.21 -7.37
N TRP A 102 -12.90 -14.74 -7.89
CA TRP A 102 -11.60 -14.65 -7.22
C TRP A 102 -11.12 -13.20 -7.07
N ASP A 103 -11.34 -12.37 -8.09
CA ASP A 103 -10.98 -10.96 -8.04
C ASP A 103 -11.84 -10.19 -7.03
N ALA A 104 -13.15 -10.40 -7.04
CA ALA A 104 -14.08 -9.83 -6.06
C ALA A 104 -13.71 -10.22 -4.62
N ALA A 105 -13.37 -11.48 -4.37
CA ALA A 105 -12.87 -11.91 -3.06
C ALA A 105 -11.56 -11.21 -2.68
N GLY A 106 -10.67 -10.99 -3.64
CA GLY A 106 -9.45 -10.20 -3.45
C GLY A 106 -9.72 -8.74 -3.05
N GLU A 107 -10.73 -8.12 -3.64
CA GLU A 107 -11.15 -6.76 -3.27
C GLU A 107 -11.75 -6.69 -1.86
N VAL A 108 -12.58 -7.66 -1.48
CA VAL A 108 -13.11 -7.77 -0.10
C VAL A 108 -11.98 -7.92 0.90
N LEU A 109 -11.01 -8.81 0.62
CA LEU A 109 -9.82 -8.96 1.48
C LEU A 109 -9.02 -7.66 1.57
N ALA A 110 -8.85 -6.93 0.47
CA ALA A 110 -8.15 -5.65 0.49
C ALA A 110 -8.83 -4.62 1.42
N ARG A 111 -10.17 -4.57 1.43
CA ARG A 111 -10.92 -3.70 2.35
C ARG A 111 -10.84 -4.14 3.80
N LEU A 112 -10.92 -5.45 4.07
CA LEU A 112 -10.66 -6.03 5.39
C LEU A 112 -9.26 -5.66 5.90
N ASN A 113 -8.24 -5.77 5.04
CA ASN A 113 -6.86 -5.42 5.36
C ASN A 113 -6.72 -3.92 5.64
N GLN A 114 -7.33 -3.07 4.82
CA GLN A 114 -7.33 -1.64 5.05
C GLN A 114 -7.93 -1.29 6.41
N ARG A 115 -9.07 -1.88 6.78
CA ARG A 115 -9.67 -1.64 8.09
C ARG A 115 -8.79 -2.17 9.22
N TYR A 116 -8.25 -3.38 9.06
CA TYR A 116 -7.33 -3.98 10.03
C TYR A 116 -6.14 -3.08 10.33
N GLU A 117 -5.49 -2.52 9.32
CA GLU A 117 -4.34 -1.63 9.53
C GLU A 117 -4.69 -0.36 10.34
N GLN A 118 -5.94 0.10 10.26
CA GLN A 118 -6.42 1.26 11.04
C GLN A 118 -6.64 0.95 12.52
N VAL A 119 -7.04 -0.27 12.87
CA VAL A 119 -7.51 -0.61 14.23
C VAL A 119 -6.72 -1.74 14.91
N ARG A 120 -5.70 -2.31 14.25
CA ARG A 120 -4.94 -3.47 14.76
C ARG A 120 -4.26 -3.25 16.11
N THR A 121 -3.97 -2.01 16.51
CA THR A 121 -3.35 -1.72 17.81
C THR A 121 -4.27 -2.04 18.98
N ASP A 122 -5.57 -2.10 18.72
CA ASP A 122 -6.60 -2.35 19.71
C ASP A 122 -6.90 -3.86 19.85
N LEU A 123 -6.30 -4.68 18.98
CA LEU A 123 -6.42 -6.14 19.00
C LEU A 123 -5.37 -6.79 19.91
N PRO A 124 -5.74 -7.83 20.69
CA PRO A 124 -4.76 -8.66 21.38
C PRO A 124 -3.83 -9.36 20.36
N LEU A 125 -2.66 -9.80 20.83
CA LEU A 125 -1.66 -10.44 19.96
C LEU A 125 -2.22 -11.68 19.24
N ASP A 126 -2.97 -12.51 19.95
CA ASP A 126 -3.51 -13.77 19.40
C ASP A 126 -4.48 -13.51 18.22
N ASP A 127 -5.32 -12.48 18.33
CA ASP A 127 -6.24 -12.09 17.25
C ASP A 127 -5.48 -11.55 16.04
N ARG A 128 -4.43 -10.74 16.26
CA ARG A 128 -3.56 -10.27 15.17
C ARG A 128 -2.88 -11.42 14.45
N LEU A 129 -2.39 -12.42 15.19
CA LEU A 129 -1.78 -13.61 14.61
C LEU A 129 -2.81 -14.42 13.82
N ARG A 130 -4.01 -14.63 14.36
CA ARG A 130 -5.11 -15.31 13.65
C ARG A 130 -5.44 -14.62 12.33
N VAL A 131 -5.62 -13.30 12.35
CA VAL A 131 -5.89 -12.51 11.12
C VAL A 131 -4.77 -12.69 10.09
N ARG A 132 -3.49 -12.62 10.51
CA ARG A 132 -2.36 -12.83 9.59
C ARG A 132 -2.34 -14.24 8.99
N SER A 133 -2.66 -15.27 9.76
CA SER A 133 -2.77 -16.64 9.26
C SER A 133 -3.87 -16.76 8.19
N LEU A 134 -5.04 -16.17 8.42
CA LEU A 134 -6.17 -16.19 7.47
C LEU A 134 -5.84 -15.42 6.17
N GLN A 135 -5.16 -14.28 6.27
CA GLN A 135 -4.64 -13.55 5.10
C GLN A 135 -3.68 -14.42 4.28
N GLY A 136 -2.72 -15.07 4.96
CA GLY A 136 -1.76 -15.96 4.31
C GLY A 136 -2.44 -17.11 3.58
N GLU A 137 -3.43 -17.74 4.21
CA GLU A 137 -4.17 -18.83 3.61
C GLU A 137 -4.88 -18.43 2.32
N PHE A 138 -5.58 -17.28 2.31
CA PHE A 138 -6.21 -16.79 1.08
C PHE A 138 -5.20 -16.62 -0.06
N HIS A 139 -4.05 -16.02 0.23
CA HIS A 139 -3.00 -15.83 -0.77
C HIS A 139 -2.43 -17.15 -1.30
N THR A 140 -2.25 -18.16 -0.44
CA THR A 140 -1.86 -19.50 -0.85
C THR A 140 -2.91 -20.13 -1.77
N LEU A 141 -4.20 -20.02 -1.42
CA LEU A 141 -5.29 -20.58 -2.23
C LEU A 141 -5.39 -19.90 -3.60
N ARG A 142 -5.33 -18.57 -3.65
CA ARG A 142 -5.34 -17.82 -4.91
C ARG A 142 -4.10 -18.11 -5.75
N GLY A 143 -2.93 -18.23 -5.12
CA GLY A 143 -1.69 -18.62 -5.78
C GLY A 143 -1.80 -20.00 -6.44
N ALA A 144 -2.30 -21.00 -5.72
CA ALA A 144 -2.50 -22.35 -6.25
C ALA A 144 -3.47 -22.36 -7.44
N ARG A 145 -4.56 -21.59 -7.38
CA ARG A 145 -5.50 -21.43 -8.50
C ARG A 145 -4.83 -20.82 -9.73
N ASN A 146 -4.05 -19.75 -9.54
CA ASN A 146 -3.34 -19.08 -10.63
C ASN A 146 -2.26 -19.96 -11.28
N VAL A 147 -1.61 -20.85 -10.50
CA VAL A 147 -0.70 -21.86 -11.07
C VAL A 147 -1.47 -22.86 -11.91
N LYS A 148 -2.60 -23.39 -11.40
CA LYS A 148 -3.43 -24.33 -12.15
C LYS A 148 -3.89 -23.75 -13.50
N GLU A 149 -4.38 -22.52 -13.50
CA GLU A 149 -4.85 -21.83 -14.72
C GLU A 149 -3.75 -21.65 -15.78
N LYS A 150 -2.48 -21.59 -15.40
CA LYS A 150 -1.36 -21.47 -16.36
C LYS A 150 -0.92 -22.80 -16.96
N LEU A 151 -1.33 -23.92 -16.37
CA LEU A 151 -0.96 -25.27 -16.80
C LEU A 151 -1.99 -25.89 -17.76
N GLU A 152 -3.21 -25.35 -17.76
CA GLU A 152 -4.32 -25.70 -18.66
C GLU A 152 -4.31 -24.80 -19.90
#